data_AF-A0A950EIA7-F1
#
_entry.id   AF-A0A950EIA7-F1
#
_cell.length_a   1.000
_cell.length_b   1.000
_cell.length_c   1.000
_cell.angle_alpha   90.00
_cell.angle_beta   90.00
_cell.angle_gamma   90.00
#
_symmetry.space_group_name_H-M   'P 1'
#
loop_
_entity.id
_entity.type
_entity.pdbx_description
1 polymer ?
#
loop_
_entity_poly.entity_id
_entity_poly.type
_entity_poly.pdbx_seq_one_letter_code
_entity_poly.pdbx_strand_id
1 'polypeptide(L)'
;MRAELVDEIEEFVRRGKLWNADDLNALIGRLELEADATDDPIPRQLSAPLRALLVRMRIGDVPNRLASDVEGIVYPRLWKVMEAARDGLPDAELRTRIEVFNRRLSRTFAQEG
;
A
#
# COMPACT_ATOMS: atom_id res chain seq x y z
N MET A 1 -14.69 -1.95 -10.83
CA MET A 1 -14.37 -2.20 -9.42
C MET A 1 -12.93 -2.62 -9.21
N ARG A 2 -12.55 -3.93 -9.22
CA ARG A 2 -11.14 -4.31 -8.94
C ARG A 2 -10.14 -3.78 -9.97
N ALA A 3 -10.50 -3.76 -11.27
CA ALA A 3 -9.64 -3.23 -12.34
C ALA A 3 -9.38 -1.72 -12.21
N GLU A 4 -10.44 -0.92 -11.99
CA GLU A 4 -10.31 0.53 -11.81
C GLU A 4 -9.47 0.88 -10.58
N LEU A 5 -9.68 0.18 -9.46
CA LEU A 5 -8.87 0.37 -8.25
C LEU A 5 -7.39 0.03 -8.52
N VAL A 6 -7.11 -1.02 -9.30
CA VAL A 6 -5.74 -1.36 -9.70
C VAL A 6 -5.13 -0.26 -10.56
N ASP A 7 -5.87 0.30 -11.51
CA ASP A 7 -5.37 1.39 -12.37
C ASP A 7 -5.08 2.66 -11.55
N GLU A 8 -5.88 2.95 -10.52
CA GLU A 8 -5.62 4.04 -9.58
C GLU A 8 -4.34 3.80 -8.75
N ILE A 9 -4.11 2.57 -8.26
CA ILE A 9 -2.88 2.20 -7.57
C ILE A 9 -1.67 2.30 -8.53
N GLU A 10 -1.83 1.87 -9.78
CA GLU A 10 -0.75 1.93 -10.77
C GLU A 10 -0.36 3.38 -11.07
N GLU A 11 -1.35 4.26 -11.23
CA GLU A 11 -1.11 5.68 -11.44
C GLU A 11 -0.41 6.33 -10.24
N PHE A 12 -0.78 5.96 -9.01
CA PHE A 12 -0.09 6.40 -7.81
C PHE A 12 1.38 5.98 -7.79
N VAL A 13 1.67 4.71 -8.12
CA VAL A 13 3.03 4.16 -8.21
C VAL A 13 3.82 4.88 -9.31
N ARG A 14 3.23 5.04 -10.50
CA ARG A 14 3.86 5.67 -11.67
C ARG A 14 4.25 7.13 -11.42
N ARG A 15 3.43 7.86 -10.66
CA ARG A 15 3.71 9.27 -10.29
C ARG A 15 4.71 9.41 -9.14
N GLY A 16 5.11 8.32 -8.48
CA GLY A 16 6.03 8.35 -7.35
C GLY A 16 5.51 9.13 -6.15
N LYS A 17 4.18 9.09 -5.90
CA LYS A 17 3.52 9.96 -4.90
C LYS A 17 3.58 9.45 -3.46
N LEU A 18 4.43 8.47 -3.18
CA LEU A 18 4.47 7.81 -1.87
C LEU A 18 4.68 8.79 -0.70
N TRP A 19 5.55 9.77 -0.89
CA TRP A 19 5.89 10.75 0.14
C TRP A 19 5.00 11.99 0.14
N ASN A 20 3.97 12.05 -0.71
CA ASN A 20 2.92 13.05 -0.59
C ASN A 20 1.82 12.51 0.34
N ALA A 21 1.74 13.07 1.54
CA ALA A 21 0.78 12.64 2.57
C ALA A 21 -0.69 12.76 2.12
N ASP A 22 -1.01 13.76 1.30
CA ASP A 22 -2.37 13.98 0.81
C ASP A 22 -2.73 12.95 -0.27
N ASP A 23 -1.82 12.70 -1.21
CA ASP A 23 -2.02 11.66 -2.25
C ASP A 23 -2.11 10.26 -1.64
N LEU A 24 -1.25 9.95 -0.65
CA LEU A 24 -1.30 8.67 0.08
C LEU A 24 -2.60 8.52 0.88
N ASN A 25 -3.05 9.58 1.55
CA ASN A 25 -4.32 9.59 2.28
C ASN A 25 -5.52 9.42 1.34
N ALA A 26 -5.49 10.05 0.16
CA ALA A 26 -6.52 9.89 -0.86
C ALA A 26 -6.61 8.44 -1.36
N LEU A 27 -5.47 7.79 -1.63
CA LEU A 27 -5.43 6.38 -2.03
C LEU A 27 -5.99 5.46 -0.92
N ILE A 28 -5.61 5.69 0.35
CA ILE A 28 -6.15 4.96 1.50
C ILE A 28 -7.67 5.10 1.58
N GLY A 29 -8.18 6.33 1.43
CA GLY A 29 -9.63 6.59 1.44
C GLY A 29 -10.36 5.87 0.32
N ARG A 30 -9.79 5.85 -0.89
CA ARG A 30 -10.34 5.12 -2.03
C ARG A 30 -10.43 3.61 -1.77
N LEU A 31 -9.36 3.01 -1.22
CA LEU A 31 -9.31 1.60 -0.87
C LEU A 31 -10.38 1.23 0.16
N GLU A 32 -10.57 2.07 1.17
CA GLU A 32 -11.56 1.81 2.22
C GLU A 32 -12.98 1.96 1.72
N LEU A 33 -13.24 2.96 0.88
CA LEU A 33 -14.52 3.15 0.21
C LEU A 33 -14.85 1.97 -0.71
N GLU A 34 -13.87 1.43 -1.44
CA GLU A 34 -14.08 0.21 -2.23
C GLU A 34 -14.46 -0.97 -1.34
N ALA A 35 -13.75 -1.18 -0.23
CA ALA A 35 -14.07 -2.28 0.68
C ALA A 35 -15.49 -2.15 1.27
N ASP A 36 -15.92 -0.93 1.63
CA ASP A 36 -17.27 -0.68 2.13
C ASP A 36 -18.35 -0.89 1.07
N ALA A 37 -18.10 -0.47 -0.17
CA ALA A 37 -19.08 -0.57 -1.25
C ALA A 37 -19.29 -2.00 -1.77
N THR A 38 -18.31 -2.89 -1.54
CA THR A 38 -18.23 -4.18 -2.24
C THR A 38 -18.22 -5.38 -1.30
N ASP A 39 -18.09 -5.15 0.00
CA ASP A 39 -17.84 -6.16 1.03
C ASP A 39 -16.59 -7.02 0.75
N ASP A 40 -15.70 -6.58 -0.16
CA ASP A 40 -14.39 -7.18 -0.41
C ASP A 40 -13.41 -6.71 0.68
N PRO A 41 -12.83 -7.62 1.49
CA PRO A 41 -11.89 -7.24 2.54
C PRO A 41 -10.50 -6.85 2.00
N ILE A 42 -10.15 -7.21 0.76
CA ILE A 42 -8.79 -7.04 0.22
C ILE A 42 -8.35 -5.56 0.16
N PRO A 43 -9.15 -4.62 -0.37
CA PRO A 43 -8.75 -3.20 -0.40
C PRO A 43 -8.47 -2.63 1.00
N ARG A 44 -9.28 -2.98 2.00
CA ARG A 44 -9.07 -2.57 3.39
C ARG A 44 -7.82 -3.17 4.01
N GLN A 45 -7.52 -4.43 3.69
CA GLN A 45 -6.27 -5.06 4.14
C GLN A 45 -5.04 -4.40 3.51
N LEU A 46 -5.14 -3.97 2.24
CA LEU A 46 -4.07 -3.23 1.57
C LEU A 46 -3.90 -1.80 2.14
N SER A 47 -4.99 -1.17 2.59
CA SER A 47 -4.92 0.19 3.16
C SER A 47 -4.16 0.23 4.49
N ALA A 48 -4.20 -0.85 5.28
CA ALA A 48 -3.56 -0.92 6.59
C ALA A 48 -2.04 -0.62 6.61
N PRO A 49 -1.18 -1.29 5.81
CA PRO A 49 0.24 -0.96 5.78
C PRO A 49 0.51 0.45 5.23
N LEU A 50 -0.28 0.94 4.28
CA LEU A 50 -0.16 2.30 3.75
C LEU A 50 -0.51 3.35 4.82
N ARG A 51 -1.52 3.07 5.65
CA ARG A 51 -1.88 3.92 6.78
C ARG A 51 -0.78 3.96 7.83
N ALA A 52 -0.11 2.85 8.09
CA ALA A 52 1.05 2.84 8.99
C ALA A 52 2.17 3.76 8.49
N LEU A 53 2.44 3.77 7.17
CA LEU A 53 3.37 4.70 6.56
C LEU A 53 2.89 6.17 6.70
N LEU A 54 1.62 6.45 6.41
CA LEU A 54 1.06 7.79 6.56
C LEU A 54 1.19 8.32 7.99
N VAL A 55 0.93 7.46 8.99
CA VAL A 55 1.15 7.80 10.40
C VAL A 55 2.62 8.09 10.66
N ARG A 56 3.55 7.27 10.17
CA ARG A 56 4.99 7.54 10.31
C ARG A 56 5.37 8.89 9.70
N MET A 57 4.88 9.23 8.51
CA MET A 57 5.14 10.53 7.86
C MET A 57 4.64 11.72 8.70
N ARG A 58 3.56 11.54 9.47
CA ARG A 58 2.98 12.58 10.33
C ARG A 58 3.69 12.74 11.67
N ILE A 59 4.42 11.73 12.14
CA ILE A 59 5.17 11.79 13.41
C ILE A 59 6.37 12.74 13.31
N GLY A 60 6.94 12.88 12.11
CA GLY A 60 8.05 13.79 11.85
C GLY A 60 8.84 13.39 10.61
N ASP A 61 9.96 14.08 10.38
CA ASP A 61 10.80 13.86 9.20
C ASP A 61 11.22 12.39 9.07
N VAL A 62 11.22 11.90 7.83
CA VAL A 62 11.65 10.55 7.48
C VAL A 62 13.07 10.64 6.95
N PRO A 63 14.07 10.02 7.61
CA PRO A 63 15.45 10.04 7.13
C PRO A 63 15.56 9.46 5.71
N ASN A 64 16.39 10.04 4.84
CA ASN A 64 16.55 9.61 3.44
C ASN A 64 16.84 8.10 3.30
N ARG A 65 17.62 7.52 4.23
CA ARG A 65 17.90 6.09 4.23
C ARG A 65 16.62 5.27 4.44
N LEU A 66 15.83 5.62 5.45
CA LEU A 66 14.55 4.97 5.71
C LEU A 66 13.58 5.17 4.55
N ALA A 67 13.56 6.36 3.94
CA ALA A 67 12.74 6.63 2.77
C ALA A 67 13.07 5.68 1.61
N SER A 68 14.36 5.53 1.28
CA SER A 68 14.82 4.59 0.25
C SER A 68 14.43 3.14 0.57
N ASP A 69 14.62 2.70 1.82
CA ASP A 69 14.27 1.34 2.26
C ASP A 69 12.76 1.09 2.16
N VAL A 70 11.93 2.08 2.52
CA VAL A 70 10.48 2.03 2.40
C VAL A 70 10.04 1.97 0.95
N GLU A 71 10.59 2.80 0.05
CA GLU A 71 10.28 2.76 -1.38
C GLU A 71 10.62 1.40 -2.00
N GLY A 72 11.78 0.84 -1.63
CA GLY A 72 12.22 -0.50 -2.03
C GLY A 72 11.31 -1.63 -1.55
N ILE A 73 10.40 -1.35 -0.63
CA ILE A 73 9.37 -2.29 -0.16
C ILE A 73 8.01 -1.97 -0.79
N VAL A 74 7.56 -0.72 -0.69
CA VAL A 74 6.19 -0.34 -1.05
C VAL A 74 5.94 -0.52 -2.54
N TYR A 75 6.77 0.06 -3.41
CA TYR A 75 6.51 0.02 -4.84
C TYR A 75 6.48 -1.41 -5.41
N PRO A 76 7.47 -2.28 -5.15
CA PRO A 76 7.43 -3.65 -5.65
C PRO A 76 6.27 -4.46 -5.08
N ARG A 77 5.83 -4.17 -3.85
CA ARG A 77 4.73 -4.91 -3.22
C ARG A 77 3.37 -4.48 -3.73
N LEU A 78 3.15 -3.18 -3.92
CA LEU A 78 1.96 -2.67 -4.61
C LEU A 78 1.87 -3.27 -6.01
N TRP A 79 2.99 -3.29 -6.75
CA TRP A 79 3.06 -3.92 -8.07
C TRP A 79 2.61 -5.39 -8.04
N LYS A 80 3.14 -6.19 -7.11
CA LYS A 80 2.76 -7.60 -6.98
C LYS A 80 1.30 -7.82 -6.60
N VAL A 81 0.70 -6.92 -5.82
CA VAL A 81 -0.74 -6.98 -5.49
C VAL A 81 -1.59 -6.59 -6.71
N MET A 82 -1.14 -5.62 -7.52
CA MET A 82 -1.82 -5.23 -8.75
C MET A 82 -1.78 -6.34 -9.81
N GLU A 83 -0.61 -6.94 -10.05
CA GLU A 83 -0.46 -8.10 -10.95
C GLU A 83 -1.42 -9.23 -10.54
N ALA A 84 -1.44 -9.55 -9.24
CA ALA A 84 -2.33 -10.56 -8.68
C ALA A 84 -3.81 -10.32 -8.98
N ALA A 85 -4.23 -9.07 -8.79
CA ALA A 85 -5.61 -8.66 -8.99
C ALA A 85 -5.98 -8.67 -10.47
N ARG A 86 -5.07 -8.26 -11.37
CA ARG A 86 -5.25 -8.31 -12.82
C ARG A 86 -5.34 -9.74 -13.36
N ASP A 87 -4.49 -10.61 -12.85
CA ASP A 87 -4.44 -12.03 -13.24
C ASP A 87 -5.62 -12.84 -12.68
N GLY A 88 -6.51 -12.23 -11.89
CA GLY A 88 -7.65 -12.89 -11.29
C GLY A 88 -7.24 -13.98 -10.29
N LEU A 89 -6.08 -13.83 -9.63
CA LEU A 89 -5.61 -14.82 -8.67
C LEU A 89 -6.53 -14.89 -7.45
N PRO A 90 -6.60 -16.05 -6.77
CA PRO A 90 -7.47 -16.23 -5.61
C PRO A 90 -7.18 -15.21 -4.51
N ASP A 91 -8.22 -14.79 -3.78
CA ASP A 91 -8.08 -13.81 -2.71
C ASP A 91 -7.08 -14.25 -1.62
N ALA A 92 -6.94 -15.56 -1.37
CA ALA A 92 -5.93 -16.07 -0.46
C ALA A 92 -4.49 -15.64 -0.85
N GLU A 93 -4.19 -15.61 -2.15
CA GLU A 93 -2.89 -15.18 -2.65
C GLU A 93 -2.70 -13.66 -2.50
N LEU A 94 -3.76 -12.87 -2.74
CA LEU A 94 -3.76 -11.43 -2.48
C LEU A 94 -3.47 -11.15 -1.00
N ARG A 95 -4.13 -11.87 -0.08
CA ARG A 95 -3.91 -11.77 1.37
C ARG A 95 -2.47 -12.05 1.74
N THR A 96 -1.91 -13.16 1.27
CA THR A 96 -0.50 -13.51 1.55
C THR A 96 0.46 -12.43 1.07
N ARG A 97 0.23 -11.83 -0.10
CA ARG A 97 1.08 -10.74 -0.61
C ARG A 97 0.98 -9.48 0.26
N ILE A 98 -0.21 -9.14 0.73
CA ILE A 98 -0.44 -8.03 1.66
C ILE A 98 0.21 -8.30 3.03
N GLU A 99 0.11 -9.51 3.55
CA GLU A 99 0.77 -9.90 4.81
C GLU A 99 2.29 -9.77 4.71
N VAL A 100 2.89 -10.21 3.60
CA VAL A 100 4.32 -10.04 3.35
C VAL A 100 4.70 -8.56 3.24
N PHE A 101 3.87 -7.76 2.58
CA PHE A 101 4.07 -6.30 2.50
C PHE A 101 4.09 -5.69 3.90
N ASN A 102 3.04 -5.93 4.69
CA ASN A 102 2.91 -5.41 6.05
C ASN A 102 4.11 -5.85 6.91
N ARG A 103 4.47 -7.14 6.91
CA ARG A 103 5.60 -7.66 7.70
C ARG A 103 6.93 -7.02 7.34
N ARG A 104 7.18 -6.75 6.05
CA ARG A 104 8.43 -6.08 5.63
C ARG A 104 8.45 -4.63 6.08
N LEU A 105 7.36 -3.91 5.87
CA LEU A 105 7.27 -2.51 6.26
C LEU A 105 7.41 -2.35 7.79
N SER A 106 6.72 -3.19 8.58
CA SER A 106 6.85 -3.17 10.04
C SER A 106 8.28 -3.44 10.52
N ARG A 107 9.02 -4.36 9.88
CA ARG A 107 10.43 -4.61 10.23
C ARG A 107 11.31 -3.41 9.93
N THR A 108 11.10 -2.76 8.78
CA THR A 108 11.85 -1.56 8.41
C THR A 108 11.62 -0.43 9.41
N PHE A 109 10.38 -0.21 9.86
CA PHE A 109 10.11 0.76 10.93
C PHE A 109 10.69 0.32 12.28
N ALA A 110 10.70 -0.97 12.61
CA ALA A 110 11.31 -1.44 13.86
C ALA A 110 12.84 -1.30 13.89
N GLN A 111 13.50 -1.24 12.74
CA GLN A 111 14.94 -1.00 12.60
C GLN A 111 15.32 0.48 12.67
N GLU A 112 14.34 1.38 12.77
CA GLU A 112 14.54 2.83 12.92
C GLU A 112 15.00 3.22 14.33
N GLY A 113 14.64 2.43 15.35
CA GLY A 113 15.01 2.64 16.76
C GLY A 113 16.28 1.93 17.17
#